data_AF-A0A0F9FXA1-F1
#
_entry.id   AF-A0A0F9FXA1-F1
#
_cell.length_a   1.000
_cell.length_b   1.000
_cell.length_c   1.000
_cell.angle_alpha   90.00
_cell.angle_beta   90.00
_cell.angle_gamma   90.00
#
_symmetry.space_group_name_H-M   'P 1'
#
loop_
_entity.id
_entity.type
_entity.pdbx_description
1 polymer ?
#
loop_
_entity_poly.entity_id
_entity_poly.type
_entity_poly.pdbx_seq_one_letter_code
_entity_poly.pdbx_strand_id
1 'polypeptide(L)'
;LFGHLVPAINNRQIVIYNAAGLQQFYDMIRNSAKEGRIEAKAGRHDDYPITVGICWLKRNEVSTGNMSEPIKTLDFGKSAPNRFPRRKEVHTLDFMKRY
;
A
#
# COMPACT_ATOMS: atom_id res chain seq x y z
N LEU A 1 -17.63 -7.55 -12.29
CA LEU A 1 -16.45 -7.39 -11.39
C LEU A 1 -16.18 -8.64 -10.55
N PHE A 2 -16.98 -8.93 -9.52
CA PHE A 2 -16.67 -10.02 -8.57
C PHE A 2 -16.57 -11.43 -9.18
N GLY A 3 -17.26 -11.69 -10.30
CA GLY A 3 -17.13 -12.95 -11.05
C GLY A 3 -15.71 -13.27 -11.53
N HIS A 4 -14.85 -12.26 -11.73
CA HIS A 4 -13.43 -12.47 -12.06
C HIS A 4 -12.51 -12.32 -10.84
N LEU A 5 -12.87 -11.45 -9.90
CA LEU A 5 -12.05 -11.19 -8.70
C LEU A 5 -12.03 -12.40 -7.74
N VAL A 6 -13.17 -13.04 -7.50
CA VAL A 6 -13.26 -14.18 -6.56
C VAL A 6 -12.41 -15.37 -7.03
N PRO A 7 -12.49 -15.83 -8.29
CA PRO A 7 -11.59 -16.87 -8.78
C PRO A 7 -10.10 -16.50 -8.67
N ALA A 8 -9.75 -15.24 -8.94
CA ALA A 8 -8.35 -14.79 -8.85
C ALA A 8 -7.80 -14.88 -7.41
N ILE A 9 -8.60 -14.50 -6.41
CA ILE A 9 -8.26 -14.65 -4.99
C ILE A 9 -8.14 -16.12 -4.62
N ASN A 10 -9.14 -16.94 -4.98
CA ASN A 10 -9.16 -18.36 -4.65
C ASN A 10 -7.97 -19.11 -5.27
N ASN A 11 -7.53 -18.68 -6.45
CA ASN A 11 -6.36 -19.21 -7.15
C ASN A 11 -5.04 -18.55 -6.71
N ARG A 12 -5.05 -17.70 -5.67
CA ARG A 12 -3.87 -17.00 -5.11
C ARG A 12 -3.13 -16.14 -6.14
N GLN A 13 -3.83 -15.59 -7.12
CA GLN A 13 -3.24 -14.76 -8.18
C GLN A 13 -3.04 -13.29 -7.78
N ILE A 14 -3.57 -12.89 -6.63
CA ILE A 14 -3.51 -11.53 -6.10
C ILE A 14 -2.86 -11.59 -4.71
N VAL A 15 -1.82 -10.78 -4.50
CA VAL A 15 -1.15 -10.63 -3.20
C VAL A 15 -1.44 -9.22 -2.68
N ILE A 16 -1.93 -9.13 -1.44
CA ILE A 16 -2.28 -7.86 -0.78
C ILE A 16 -1.36 -7.68 0.42
N TYR A 17 -0.48 -6.69 0.36
CA TYR A 17 0.45 -6.37 1.45
C TYR A 17 -0.13 -5.38 2.47
N ASN A 18 -1.16 -4.61 2.09
CA ASN A 18 -1.77 -3.63 2.97
C ASN A 18 -2.78 -4.31 3.90
N ALA A 19 -2.51 -4.28 5.21
CA ALA A 19 -3.36 -4.92 6.22
C ALA A 19 -4.78 -4.32 6.29
N ALA A 20 -4.92 -2.99 6.16
CA ALA A 20 -6.23 -2.33 6.17
C ALA A 20 -7.05 -2.68 4.92
N GLY A 21 -6.40 -2.75 3.76
CA GLY A 21 -7.01 -3.21 2.51
C GLY A 21 -7.44 -4.67 2.59
N LEU A 22 -6.61 -5.53 3.19
CA LEU A 22 -6.95 -6.93 3.43
C LEU A 22 -8.17 -7.07 4.36
N GLN A 23 -8.28 -6.23 5.39
CA GLN A 23 -9.45 -6.23 6.28
C GLN A 23 -10.76 -5.98 5.52
N GLN A 24 -10.75 -5.06 4.54
CA GLN A 24 -11.94 -4.80 3.72
C GLN A 24 -12.38 -6.03 2.91
N PHE A 25 -11.46 -6.91 2.49
CA PHE A 25 -11.85 -8.18 1.85
C PHE A 25 -12.57 -9.13 2.82
N TYR A 26 -12.20 -9.15 4.10
CA TYR A 26 -12.89 -9.95 5.12
C TYR A 26 -14.25 -9.37 5.52
N ASP A 27 -14.49 -8.09 5.23
CA ASP A 27 -15.77 -7.42 5.47
C ASP A 27 -16.76 -7.61 4.32
N MET A 28 -16.34 -8.19 3.19
CA MET A 28 -17.22 -8.52 2.07
C MET A 28 -18.10 -9.73 2.40
N ILE A 29 -19.40 -9.60 2.12
CA ILE A 29 -20.40 -10.65 2.31
C ILE A 29 -21.22 -10.84 1.03
N ARG A 30 -21.83 -12.01 0.90
CA ARG A 30 -22.88 -12.26 -0.08
C ARG A 30 -24.24 -12.06 0.60
N ASN A 31 -24.95 -11.01 0.24
CA ASN A 31 -26.21 -10.65 0.86
C ASN A 31 -27.38 -11.39 0.19
N SER A 32 -27.96 -12.38 0.88
CA SER A 32 -29.10 -13.16 0.38
C SER A 32 -30.38 -12.33 0.23
N ALA A 33 -30.57 -11.29 1.05
CA ALA A 33 -31.72 -10.40 0.95
C ALA A 33 -31.66 -9.45 -0.26
N LYS A 34 -30.49 -9.34 -0.90
CA LYS A 34 -30.26 -8.53 -2.11
C LYS A 34 -29.82 -9.42 -3.28
N GLU A 35 -30.54 -10.51 -3.52
CA GLU A 35 -30.33 -11.40 -4.66
C GLU A 35 -28.90 -12.00 -4.72
N GLY A 36 -28.24 -12.15 -3.57
CA GLY A 36 -26.87 -12.64 -3.51
C GLY A 36 -25.82 -11.63 -4.01
N ARG A 37 -26.14 -10.33 -3.99
CA ARG A 37 -25.17 -9.27 -4.27
C ARG A 37 -24.00 -9.34 -3.29
N ILE A 38 -22.79 -9.20 -3.82
CA ILE A 38 -21.57 -9.08 -3.01
C ILE A 38 -21.39 -7.61 -2.63
N GLU A 39 -21.31 -7.33 -1.33
CA GLU A 39 -21.17 -5.99 -0.76
C GLU A 39 -20.44 -6.05 0.58
N ALA A 40 -19.91 -4.92 1.05
CA ALA A 40 -19.38 -4.83 2.41
C ALA A 40 -20.51 -4.93 3.44
N LYS A 41 -20.18 -5.48 4.62
CA LYS A 41 -21.05 -5.39 5.81
C LYS A 41 -21.45 -3.94 6.08
N ALA A 42 -22.64 -3.73 6.63
CA ALA A 42 -23.12 -2.40 6.99
C ALA A 42 -22.09 -1.64 7.86
N GLY A 43 -21.78 -0.40 7.47
CA GLY A 43 -20.79 0.45 8.15
C GLY A 43 -19.33 0.11 7.84
N ARG A 44 -19.05 -0.77 6.88
CA ARG A 44 -17.69 -1.10 6.40
C ARG A 44 -17.47 -0.58 4.98
N HIS A 45 -16.19 -0.49 4.61
CA HIS A 45 -15.73 0.00 3.31
C HIS A 45 -15.44 -1.16 2.34
N ASP A 46 -15.72 -0.95 1.05
CA ASP A 46 -15.38 -1.85 -0.05
C ASP A 46 -14.47 -1.23 -1.11
N ASP A 47 -14.00 0.01 -0.90
CA ASP A 47 -13.19 0.76 -1.85
C ASP A 47 -11.97 -0.04 -2.35
N TYR A 48 -11.29 -0.74 -1.44
CA TYR A 48 -10.09 -1.49 -1.76
C TYR A 48 -10.42 -2.76 -2.58
N PRO A 49 -11.33 -3.67 -2.17
CA PRO A 49 -11.81 -4.76 -3.02
C PRO A 49 -12.29 -4.31 -4.41
N ILE A 50 -13.02 -3.21 -4.49
CA ILE A 50 -13.52 -2.67 -5.76
C ILE A 50 -12.34 -2.22 -6.64
N THR A 51 -11.40 -1.45 -6.10
CA THR A 51 -10.22 -0.98 -6.84
C THR A 51 -9.38 -2.14 -7.36
N VAL A 52 -9.10 -3.13 -6.51
CA VAL A 52 -8.36 -4.34 -6.91
C VAL A 52 -9.10 -5.10 -8.01
N GLY A 53 -10.42 -5.21 -7.91
CA GLY A 53 -11.25 -5.83 -8.94
C GLY A 53 -11.16 -5.13 -10.30
N ILE A 54 -11.14 -3.80 -10.32
CA ILE A 54 -10.97 -3.00 -11.54
C ILE A 54 -9.57 -3.22 -12.12
N CYS A 55 -8.52 -3.12 -11.31
CA CYS A 55 -7.14 -3.37 -11.75
C CYS A 55 -6.99 -4.78 -12.34
N TRP A 56 -7.62 -5.78 -11.72
CA TRP A 56 -7.59 -7.16 -12.22
C TRP A 56 -8.26 -7.29 -13.59
N LEU A 57 -9.41 -6.65 -13.80
CA LEU A 57 -10.10 -6.65 -15.10
C LEU A 57 -9.25 -5.98 -16.19
N LYS A 58 -8.58 -4.88 -15.83
CA LYS A 58 -7.78 -4.05 -16.74
C LYS A 58 -6.35 -4.53 -16.96
N ARG A 59 -5.93 -5.62 -16.32
CA ARG A 59 -4.53 -6.09 -16.34
C ARG A 59 -3.96 -6.36 -17.74
N ASN A 60 -4.81 -6.71 -18.71
CA ASN A 60 -4.40 -6.97 -20.10
C ASN A 60 -4.41 -5.71 -20.98
N GLU A 61 -5.03 -4.62 -20.52
CA GLU A 61 -5.11 -3.35 -21.25
C GLU A 61 -3.90 -2.45 -20.97
N VAL A 62 -3.16 -2.74 -19.90
CA VAL A 62 -1.88 -2.08 -19.62
C VAL A 62 -0.84 -2.65 -20.57
N SER A 63 -0.66 -1.98 -21.71
CA SER A 63 0.49 -2.19 -22.57
C SER A 63 1.75 -1.90 -21.78
N THR A 64 2.59 -2.91 -21.55
CA THR A 64 3.99 -2.70 -21.20
C THR A 64 4.70 -2.14 -22.43
N GLY A 65 4.40 -0.88 -22.78
CA GLY A 65 5.25 -0.12 -23.68
C GLY A 65 6.66 -0.17 -23.11
N ASN A 66 7.65 -0.49 -23.96
CA ASN A 66 9.06 -0.67 -23.62
C ASN A 66 9.42 0.09 -22.35
N MET A 67 9.70 -0.67 -21.28
CA MET A 67 9.98 -0.21 -19.93
C MET A 67 10.85 1.07 -19.96
N SER A 68 10.22 2.24 -19.94
CA SER A 68 10.95 3.50 -19.81
C SER A 68 11.53 3.50 -18.42
N GLU A 69 12.83 3.82 -18.31
CA GLU A 69 13.68 3.65 -17.15
C GLU A 69 12.97 3.63 -15.78
N PRO A 70 13.35 2.72 -14.87
CA PRO A 70 12.76 2.65 -13.54
C PRO A 70 12.71 4.03 -12.89
N ILE A 71 11.64 4.31 -12.15
CA ILE A 71 11.44 5.57 -11.43
C ILE A 71 12.69 5.85 -10.58
N LYS A 72 13.48 6.85 -11.00
CA LYS A 72 14.79 7.21 -10.41
C LYS A 72 14.73 7.58 -8.93
N THR A 73 13.53 7.75 -8.40
CA THR A 73 13.25 8.14 -7.01
C THR A 73 13.24 6.97 -6.03
N LEU A 74 13.17 5.71 -6.50
CA LEU A 74 13.30 4.51 -5.65
C LEU A 74 14.76 4.03 -5.62
N ASP A 75 15.66 4.91 -5.17
CA ASP A 75 17.05 4.56 -4.88
C ASP A 75 17.09 4.04 -3.43
N PHE A 76 16.70 2.78 -3.21
CA PHE A 76 16.67 2.13 -1.88
C PHE A 76 18.06 2.03 -1.20
N GLY A 77 19.11 2.54 -1.84
CA GLY A 77 20.50 2.49 -1.38
C GLY A 77 21.18 3.82 -1.10
N LYS A 78 20.50 4.98 -1.22
CA LYS A 78 21.10 6.27 -0.82
C LYS A 78 20.43 6.81 0.44
N SER A 79 21.18 6.79 1.53
CA SER A 79 20.85 7.54 2.74
C SER A 79 20.60 9.00 2.35
N ALA A 80 19.41 9.51 2.69
CA ALA A 80 19.07 10.90 2.46
C ALA A 80 20.15 11.81 3.10
N PRO A 81 20.59 12.88 2.44
CA PRO A 81 21.53 13.82 3.04
C PRO A 81 20.91 14.37 4.32
N ASN A 82 21.68 14.28 5.40
CA ASN A 82 21.27 14.57 6.76
C ASN A 82 20.73 16.02 6.86
N ARG A 83 19.41 16.19 6.84
CA ARG A 83 18.75 17.52 6.74
C ARG A 83 18.70 18.28 8.07
N PHE A 84 19.30 17.73 9.12
CA PHE A 84 19.38 18.33 10.43
C PHE A 84 20.84 18.34 10.90
N PRO A 85 21.47 19.51 11.12
CA PRO A 85 22.79 19.55 11.73
C PRO A 85 22.69 18.94 13.13
N ARG A 86 23.52 17.91 13.40
CA ARG A 86 23.69 17.38 14.75
C ARG A 86 24.10 18.55 15.67
N ARG A 87 23.32 18.79 16.72
CA ARG A 87 23.68 19.72 17.81
C ARG A 87 25.12 19.41 18.21
N LYS A 88 26.00 20.41 18.14
CA LYS A 88 27.38 20.28 18.64
C LYS A 88 27.32 19.86 20.10
N GLU A 89 28.05 18.80 20.44
CA GLU A 89 28.29 18.41 21.82
C GLU A 89 28.90 19.60 22.55
N VAL A 90 28.27 19.96 23.67
CA VAL A 90 28.82 20.97 24.58
C VAL A 90 29.99 20.29 25.27
N HIS A 91 31.21 20.58 24.84
CA HIS A 91 32.41 20.24 25.58
C HIS A 91 32.41 21.00 26.91
N THR A 92 31.88 20.38 27.96
CA THR A 92 32.19 20.73 29.34
C THR A 92 33.63 20.31 29.62
N LEU A 93 34.59 21.21 29.37
CA LEU A 93 35.95 21.22 29.95
C LEU A 93 36.71 22.44 29.40
N ASP A 94 36.45 23.63 29.96
CA ASP A 94 37.47 24.69 30.11
C ASP A 94 36.97 25.91 30.91
N PHE A 95 36.47 25.69 32.14
CA PHE A 95 36.11 26.78 33.06
C PHE A 95 36.88 26.75 34.40
N MET A 96 38.14 26.28 34.39
CA MET A 96 39.03 26.41 35.55
C MET A 96 40.46 26.77 35.15
N LYS A 97 40.62 27.87 34.39
CA LYS A 97 41.88 28.63 34.33
C LYS A 97 41.60 30.12 34.20
N ARG A 98 41.17 30.73 35.31
CA ARG A 98 41.42 32.13 35.71
C ARG A 98 40.58 32.40 36.95
N TYR A 99 41.13 32.06 38.12
CA TYR A 99 41.31 32.90 39.32
C TYR A 99 42.19 32.09 40.26
#